data_AF-A0A2G9LPY0-F1
#
_entry.id   AF-A0A2G9LPY0-F1
#
_cell.length_a   1.000
_cell.length_b   1.000
_cell.length_c   1.000
_cell.angle_alpha   90.00
_cell.angle_beta   90.00
_cell.angle_gamma   90.00
#
_symmetry.space_group_name_H-M   'P 1'
#
loop_
_entity.id
_entity.type
_entity.pdbx_description
1 polymer ?
#
loop_
_entity_poly.entity_id
_entity_poly.type
_entity_poly.pdbx_seq_one_letter_code
_entity_poly.pdbx_strand_id
1 'polypeptide(L)'
;MAELLELDGSHGEGGGQILRSALALSAFTGKPFRITNIRKGRCTSGLKNQHLHCIKALEMMCDAKVEGAEPGSSEVTFYPGKMKGGRYDIDVGTAGSVTLLLQSLLVPSINASSKVRLNITGGTDVKWSMPFDYLKEIVVPHLRR
;
A
#
# COMPACT_ATOMS: atom_id res chain seq x y z
N MET A 1 7.28 -4.97 22.78
CA MET A 1 6.41 -4.33 21.77
C MET A 1 7.30 -3.59 20.79
N ALA A 2 7.04 -3.66 19.49
CA ALA A 2 7.85 -2.93 18.52
C ALA A 2 7.65 -1.42 18.67
N GLU A 3 8.72 -0.65 18.51
CA GLU A 3 8.72 0.82 18.54
C GLU A 3 7.86 1.39 17.40
N LEU A 4 7.09 2.44 17.69
CA LEU A 4 6.29 3.16 16.70
C LEU A 4 7.19 4.11 15.91
N LEU A 5 7.34 3.87 14.62
CA LEU A 5 8.15 4.73 13.75
C LEU A 5 7.38 5.99 13.33
N GLU A 6 7.98 7.16 13.51
CA GLU A 6 7.45 8.44 13.03
C GLU A 6 7.97 8.74 11.63
N LEU A 7 7.07 9.03 10.70
CA LEU A 7 7.39 9.39 9.31
C LEU A 7 6.80 10.74 8.94
N ASP A 8 7.59 11.54 8.21
CA ASP A 8 7.11 12.78 7.58
C ASP A 8 6.73 12.53 6.12
N GLY A 9 5.43 12.52 5.84
CA GLY A 9 4.85 12.31 4.52
C GLY A 9 5.08 13.47 3.53
N SER A 10 5.69 14.57 3.97
CA SER A 10 6.15 15.65 3.08
C SER A 10 7.56 15.44 2.54
N HIS A 11 8.31 14.47 3.07
CA HIS A 11 9.68 14.19 2.66
C HIS A 11 9.79 13.80 1.16
N GLY A 12 10.87 14.22 0.51
CA GLY A 12 11.11 13.99 -0.92
C GLY A 12 10.04 14.62 -1.81
N GLU A 13 9.40 13.83 -2.67
CA GLU A 13 8.37 14.32 -3.59
C GLU A 13 7.01 14.63 -2.91
N GLY A 14 6.87 14.36 -1.60
CA GLY A 14 5.63 14.57 -0.85
C GLY A 14 4.42 13.89 -1.49
N GLY A 15 4.63 12.72 -2.11
CA GLY A 15 3.65 11.99 -2.91
C GLY A 15 3.00 10.84 -2.15
N GLY A 16 2.31 9.96 -2.88
CA GLY A 16 1.76 8.72 -2.30
C GLY A 16 2.79 7.60 -2.12
N GLN A 17 4.01 7.75 -2.66
CA GLN A 17 5.01 6.68 -2.68
C GLN A 17 5.52 6.33 -1.27
N ILE A 18 5.81 7.34 -0.44
CA ILE A 18 6.30 7.13 0.91
C ILE A 18 5.31 6.30 1.74
N LEU A 19 4.02 6.60 1.62
CA LEU A 19 2.97 5.85 2.31
C LEU A 19 2.90 4.39 1.83
N ARG A 20 2.94 4.14 0.51
CA ARG A 20 2.92 2.77 -0.03
C ARG A 20 4.12 1.95 0.43
N SER A 21 5.31 2.55 0.41
CA SER A 21 6.52 1.90 0.89
C SER A 21 6.47 1.62 2.40
N ALA A 22 6.02 2.60 3.20
CA ALA A 22 5.87 2.45 4.65
C ALA A 22 4.88 1.33 4.99
N LEU A 23 3.73 1.29 4.32
CA LEU A 23 2.74 0.21 4.44
C LEU A 23 3.33 -1.17 4.13
N ALA A 24 4.00 -1.31 2.98
CA ALA A 24 4.61 -2.58 2.57
C ALA A 24 5.66 -3.06 3.58
N LEU A 25 6.57 -2.17 3.99
CA LEU A 25 7.66 -2.49 4.92
C LEU A 25 7.14 -2.76 6.33
N SER A 26 6.13 -2.01 6.79
CA SER A 26 5.50 -2.23 8.08
C SER A 26 4.83 -3.60 8.14
N ALA A 27 4.00 -3.94 7.14
CA ALA A 27 3.36 -5.25 7.05
C ALA A 27 4.37 -6.40 6.90
N PHE A 28 5.51 -6.18 6.24
CA PHE A 28 6.57 -7.17 6.11
C PHE A 28 7.39 -7.37 7.39
N THR A 29 7.73 -6.29 8.09
CA THR A 29 8.63 -6.30 9.28
C THR A 29 7.89 -6.42 10.61
N GLY A 30 6.57 -6.21 10.63
CA GLY A 30 5.78 -6.16 11.86
C GLY A 30 6.01 -4.90 12.70
N LYS A 31 6.67 -3.88 12.17
CA LYS A 31 6.94 -2.62 12.88
C LYS A 31 5.81 -1.61 12.62
N PRO A 32 5.13 -1.09 13.64
CA PRO A 32 4.10 -0.08 13.44
C PRO A 32 4.71 1.27 13.05
N PHE A 33 3.93 2.10 12.36
CA PHE A 33 4.35 3.48 12.05
C PHE A 33 3.18 4.46 12.14
N ARG A 34 3.52 5.72 12.40
CA ARG A 34 2.68 6.89 12.23
C ARG A 34 3.29 7.77 11.15
N ILE A 35 2.49 8.18 10.17
CA ILE A 35 2.91 9.14 9.15
C ILE A 35 2.05 10.39 9.23
N THR A 36 2.70 11.56 9.27
CA THR A 36 2.06 12.88 9.28
C THR A 36 2.33 13.61 7.97
N ASN A 37 1.74 14.80 7.78
CA ASN A 37 1.94 15.64 6.58
C ASN A 37 1.69 14.93 5.24
N ILE A 38 0.78 13.95 5.20
CA ILE A 38 0.53 13.15 3.99
C ILE A 38 0.16 14.08 2.83
N ARG A 39 1.00 14.09 1.80
CA ARG A 39 0.78 14.87 0.56
C ARG A 39 0.55 16.37 0.80
N LYS A 40 1.12 16.93 1.87
CA LYS A 40 0.93 18.33 2.29
C LYS A 40 1.17 19.36 1.17
N GLY A 41 2.18 19.15 0.32
CA GLY A 41 2.54 20.05 -0.78
C GLY A 41 1.80 19.82 -2.10
N ARG A 42 0.81 18.92 -2.15
CA ARG A 42 0.05 18.63 -3.39
C ARG A 42 -1.21 19.47 -3.46
N CYS A 43 -1.63 19.83 -4.69
CA CYS A 43 -2.88 20.58 -4.95
C CYS A 43 -4.10 20.00 -4.23
N THR A 44 -4.24 18.69 -4.20
CA THR A 44 -5.13 18.00 -3.25
C THR A 44 -4.27 17.32 -2.20
N SER A 45 -4.28 17.80 -0.96
CA SER A 45 -3.52 17.22 0.16
C SER A 45 -4.18 15.97 0.73
N GLY A 46 -3.50 15.29 1.65
CA GLY A 46 -4.03 14.14 2.40
C GLY A 46 -4.21 12.85 1.59
N LEU A 47 -4.85 11.87 2.22
CA LEU A 47 -5.19 10.59 1.61
C LEU A 47 -6.18 10.75 0.45
N LYS A 48 -5.97 9.97 -0.61
CA LYS A 48 -6.88 9.81 -1.74
C LYS A 48 -7.41 8.38 -1.73
N ASN A 49 -8.47 8.12 -2.48
CA ASN A 49 -9.06 6.78 -2.59
C ASN A 49 -8.02 5.69 -2.85
N GLN A 50 -7.08 5.88 -3.78
CA GLN A 50 -6.04 4.89 -4.05
C GLN A 50 -5.16 4.54 -2.82
N HIS A 51 -4.92 5.49 -1.92
CA HIS A 51 -4.16 5.26 -0.69
C HIS A 51 -5.01 4.45 0.31
N LEU A 52 -6.28 4.81 0.44
CA LEU A 52 -7.23 4.09 1.29
C LEU A 52 -7.39 2.63 0.87
N HIS A 53 -7.40 2.35 -0.44
CA HIS A 53 -7.44 0.95 -0.91
C HIS A 53 -6.17 0.17 -0.57
N CYS A 54 -4.99 0.81 -0.58
CA CYS A 54 -3.75 0.16 -0.12
C CYS A 54 -3.83 -0.19 1.38
N ILE A 55 -4.34 0.75 2.18
CA ILE A 55 -4.52 0.57 3.62
C ILE A 55 -5.51 -0.56 3.90
N LYS A 56 -6.72 -0.49 3.31
CA LYS A 56 -7.80 -1.49 3.51
C LYS A 56 -7.38 -2.88 3.04
N ALA A 57 -6.65 -2.98 1.93
CA ALA A 57 -6.14 -4.26 1.46
C ALA A 57 -5.17 -4.89 2.47
N LEU A 58 -4.24 -4.12 3.02
CA LEU A 58 -3.31 -4.63 4.03
C LEU A 58 -4.00 -4.90 5.37
N GLU A 59 -4.95 -4.07 5.78
CA GLU A 59 -5.79 -4.32 6.95
C GLU A 59 -6.46 -5.69 6.87
N MET A 60 -7.01 -6.05 5.71
CA MET A 60 -7.60 -7.37 5.46
C MET A 60 -6.56 -8.50 5.41
N MET A 61 -5.38 -8.24 4.83
CA MET A 61 -4.36 -9.27 4.61
C MET A 61 -3.53 -9.60 5.86
N CYS A 62 -3.43 -8.68 6.83
CA CYS A 62 -2.66 -8.90 8.05
C CYS A 62 -3.39 -8.61 9.37
N ASP A 63 -4.71 -8.40 9.35
CA ASP A 63 -5.48 -7.93 10.51
C ASP A 63 -4.86 -6.68 11.16
N ALA A 64 -4.43 -5.72 10.35
CA ALA A 64 -3.85 -4.49 10.89
C ALA A 64 -4.90 -3.71 11.69
N LYS A 65 -4.46 -2.99 12.72
CA LYS A 65 -5.25 -1.89 13.30
C LYS A 65 -4.81 -0.60 12.62
N VAL A 66 -5.77 0.20 12.15
CA VAL A 66 -5.48 1.47 11.49
C VAL A 66 -6.27 2.61 12.10
N GLU A 67 -5.62 3.76 12.26
CA GLU A 67 -6.22 4.99 12.76
C GLU A 67 -5.99 6.11 11.74
N GLY A 68 -6.98 6.98 11.54
CA GLY A 68 -6.88 8.14 10.62
C GLY A 68 -7.00 7.80 9.12
N ALA A 69 -7.44 6.60 8.76
CA ALA A 69 -7.59 6.15 7.37
C ALA A 69 -8.89 6.66 6.70
N GLU A 70 -9.00 7.98 6.55
CA GLU A 70 -10.15 8.66 5.96
C GLU A 70 -9.76 9.54 4.76
N PRO A 71 -10.65 9.77 3.77
CA PRO A 71 -10.37 10.67 2.67
C PRO A 71 -9.91 12.06 3.15
N GLY A 72 -8.81 12.56 2.61
CA GLY A 72 -8.25 13.86 2.98
C GLY A 72 -7.44 13.87 4.27
N SER A 73 -7.37 12.77 5.04
CA SER A 73 -6.56 12.73 6.25
C SER A 73 -5.08 13.03 5.96
N SER A 74 -4.48 13.87 6.80
CA SER A 74 -3.05 14.21 6.76
C SER A 74 -2.19 13.30 7.64
N GLU A 75 -2.81 12.41 8.41
CA GLU A 75 -2.16 11.52 9.36
C GLU A 75 -2.77 10.12 9.35
N VAL A 76 -1.92 9.10 9.40
CA VAL A 76 -2.33 7.69 9.57
C VAL A 76 -1.39 7.00 10.53
N THR A 77 -1.95 6.20 11.42
CA THR A 77 -1.19 5.24 12.22
C THR A 77 -1.58 3.84 11.81
N PHE A 78 -0.58 3.00 11.52
CA PHE A 78 -0.76 1.64 11.03
C PHE A 78 -0.02 0.66 11.93
N TYR A 79 -0.77 -0.28 12.51
CA TYR A 79 -0.26 -1.35 13.37
C TYR A 79 -0.42 -2.69 12.65
N PRO A 80 0.64 -3.24 12.03
CA PRO A 80 0.56 -4.48 11.28
C PRO A 80 0.32 -5.68 12.22
N GLY A 81 -0.55 -6.59 11.81
CA GLY A 81 -0.56 -7.96 12.35
C GLY A 81 0.28 -8.91 11.48
N LYS A 82 -0.02 -10.21 11.56
CA LYS A 82 0.71 -11.23 10.76
C LYS A 82 0.07 -11.38 9.39
N MET A 83 0.89 -11.37 8.34
CA MET A 83 0.44 -11.62 6.98
C MET A 83 -0.20 -13.01 6.85
N LYS A 84 -1.41 -13.03 6.30
CA LYS A 84 -2.18 -14.25 6.05
C LYS A 84 -2.13 -14.61 4.57
N GLY A 85 -2.05 -15.91 4.29
CA GLY A 85 -2.33 -16.42 2.95
C GLY A 85 -3.83 -16.51 2.70
N GLY A 86 -4.21 -16.79 1.45
CA GLY A 86 -5.62 -16.88 1.05
C GLY A 86 -5.91 -16.20 -0.28
N ARG A 87 -7.20 -16.08 -0.59
CA ARG A 87 -7.70 -15.35 -1.76
C ARG A 87 -8.28 -14.02 -1.31
N TYR A 88 -7.89 -12.95 -1.98
CA TYR A 88 -8.39 -11.60 -1.74
C TYR A 88 -8.89 -11.01 -3.06
N ASP A 89 -10.16 -10.61 -3.07
CA ASP A 89 -10.78 -9.92 -4.19
C ASP A 89 -10.87 -8.43 -3.82
N ILE A 90 -10.14 -7.58 -4.54
CA ILE A 90 -9.99 -6.15 -4.25
C ILE A 90 -10.52 -5.35 -5.44
N ASP A 91 -11.60 -4.59 -5.22
CA ASP A 91 -12.11 -3.65 -6.20
C ASP A 91 -11.72 -2.22 -5.81
N VAL A 92 -10.97 -1.54 -6.68
CA VAL A 92 -10.56 -0.14 -6.49
C VAL A 92 -11.72 0.83 -6.76
N GLY A 93 -12.81 0.35 -7.40
CA GLY A 93 -14.05 1.08 -7.68
C GLY A 93 -13.91 2.26 -8.65
N THR A 94 -12.71 2.49 -9.17
CA THR A 94 -12.32 3.61 -10.03
C THR A 94 -11.19 3.16 -10.94
N ALA A 95 -10.75 4.04 -11.86
CA ALA A 95 -9.50 3.85 -12.63
C ALA A 95 -8.23 4.04 -11.78
N GLY A 96 -8.26 3.75 -10.47
CA GLY A 96 -7.07 3.77 -9.64
C GLY A 96 -6.10 2.66 -10.07
N SER A 97 -4.80 2.96 -10.07
CA SER A 97 -3.77 2.06 -10.59
C SER A 97 -3.66 0.76 -9.79
N VAL A 98 -3.89 -0.37 -10.44
CA VAL A 98 -3.68 -1.71 -9.89
C VAL A 98 -2.22 -1.94 -9.54
N THR A 99 -1.29 -1.46 -10.38
CA THR A 99 0.14 -1.68 -10.17
C THR A 99 0.68 -0.88 -8.98
N LEU A 100 0.17 0.34 -8.72
CA LEU A 100 0.50 1.08 -7.50
C LEU A 100 -0.06 0.41 -6.24
N LEU A 101 -1.26 -0.18 -6.31
CA LEU A 101 -1.78 -0.99 -5.20
C LEU A 101 -0.83 -2.18 -4.94
N LEU A 102 -0.46 -2.91 -5.99
CA LEU A 102 0.43 -4.06 -5.91
C LEU A 102 1.81 -3.73 -5.30
N GLN A 103 2.35 -2.52 -5.51
CA GLN A 103 3.57 -2.10 -4.82
C GLN A 103 3.47 -2.20 -3.29
N SER A 104 2.27 -2.00 -2.74
CA SER A 104 2.03 -2.10 -1.29
C SER A 104 1.83 -3.53 -0.82
N LEU A 105 1.40 -4.43 -1.71
CA LEU A 105 0.96 -5.79 -1.36
C LEU A 105 2.00 -6.87 -1.66
N LEU A 106 2.81 -6.71 -2.73
CA LEU A 106 3.68 -7.77 -3.24
C LEU A 106 4.74 -8.20 -2.22
N VAL A 107 5.50 -7.25 -1.67
CA VAL A 107 6.58 -7.53 -0.70
C VAL A 107 6.03 -8.19 0.58
N PRO A 108 5.02 -7.64 1.28
CA PRO A 108 4.52 -8.28 2.50
C PRO A 108 3.88 -9.65 2.24
N SER A 109 3.32 -9.90 1.05
CA SER A 109 2.74 -11.21 0.70
C SER A 109 3.76 -12.35 0.70
N ILE A 110 5.07 -12.07 0.61
CA ILE A 110 6.14 -13.08 0.69
C ILE A 110 6.21 -13.70 2.09
N ASN A 111 5.88 -12.93 3.14
CA ASN A 111 5.87 -13.39 4.53
C ASN A 111 4.53 -14.00 4.96
N ALA A 112 3.59 -14.21 4.02
CA ALA A 112 2.31 -14.81 4.34
C ALA A 112 2.47 -16.28 4.77
N SER A 113 1.64 -16.72 5.71
CA SER A 113 1.64 -18.10 6.22
C SER A 113 1.34 -19.17 5.16
N SER A 114 0.74 -18.78 4.04
CA SER A 114 0.46 -19.64 2.90
C SER A 114 0.30 -18.81 1.61
N LYS A 115 0.06 -19.47 0.49
CA LYS A 115 -0.06 -18.82 -0.83
C LYS A 115 -1.13 -17.72 -0.82
N VAL A 116 -0.76 -16.53 -1.29
CA VAL A 116 -1.67 -15.41 -1.55
C VAL A 116 -2.12 -15.44 -3.01
N ARG A 117 -3.42 -15.29 -3.26
CA ARG A 117 -4.02 -15.05 -4.58
C ARG A 117 -4.77 -13.73 -4.54
N LEU A 118 -4.35 -12.78 -5.37
CA LEU A 118 -4.99 -11.47 -5.49
C LEU A 118 -5.79 -11.43 -6.79
N ASN A 119 -7.06 -11.06 -6.70
CA ASN A 119 -7.89 -10.69 -7.84
C ASN A 119 -8.21 -9.20 -7.69
N ILE A 120 -7.72 -8.36 -8.60
CA ILE A 120 -7.79 -6.90 -8.44
C ILE A 120 -8.49 -6.28 -9.65
N THR A 121 -9.52 -5.49 -9.39
CA THR A 121 -10.23 -4.68 -10.40
C THR A 121 -9.82 -3.22 -10.25
N GLY A 122 -9.40 -2.58 -11.33
CA GLY A 122 -8.96 -1.19 -11.35
C GLY A 122 -8.30 -0.82 -12.68
N GLY A 123 -7.60 0.30 -12.71
CA GLY A 123 -6.86 0.76 -13.89
C GLY A 123 -5.55 -0.02 -14.09
N THR A 124 -5.38 -0.63 -15.28
CA THR A 124 -4.17 -1.33 -15.70
C THR A 124 -3.19 -0.43 -16.47
N ASP A 125 -3.73 0.60 -17.14
CA ASP A 125 -3.02 1.49 -18.07
C ASP A 125 -3.36 2.95 -17.77
N VAL A 126 -2.91 3.43 -16.62
CA VAL A 126 -3.24 4.77 -16.12
C VAL A 126 -2.00 5.63 -15.97
N LYS A 127 -2.15 6.93 -16.26
CA LYS A 127 -1.05 7.91 -16.20
C LYS A 127 -0.36 7.89 -14.85
N TRP A 128 0.95 8.17 -14.85
CA TRP A 128 1.78 8.27 -13.65
C TRP A 128 1.85 6.97 -12.83
N SER A 129 1.65 5.84 -13.49
CA SER A 129 1.85 4.51 -12.93
C SER A 129 2.55 3.60 -13.93
N MET A 130 3.08 2.48 -13.43
CA MET A 130 3.62 1.41 -14.26
C MET A 130 2.47 0.69 -14.97
N PRO A 131 2.49 0.54 -16.31
CA PRO A 131 1.51 -0.29 -17.01
C PRO A 131 1.56 -1.74 -16.54
N PHE A 132 0.43 -2.43 -16.58
CA PHE A 132 0.37 -3.83 -16.15
C PHE A 132 1.32 -4.74 -16.94
N ASP A 133 1.46 -4.53 -18.24
CA ASP A 133 2.39 -5.33 -19.07
C ASP A 133 3.84 -5.17 -18.64
N TYR A 134 4.26 -3.97 -18.20
CA TYR A 134 5.61 -3.79 -17.65
C TYR A 134 5.79 -4.59 -16.35
N LEU A 135 4.77 -4.62 -15.48
CA LEU A 135 4.82 -5.46 -14.28
C LEU A 135 4.98 -6.94 -14.67
N LYS A 136 4.15 -7.42 -15.60
CA LYS A 136 4.06 -8.83 -16.00
C LYS A 136 5.32 -9.31 -16.75
N GLU A 137 5.79 -8.55 -17.71
CA GLU A 137 6.85 -8.96 -18.63
C GLU A 137 8.25 -8.55 -18.15
N ILE A 138 8.36 -7.53 -17.28
CA ILE A 138 9.66 -7.07 -16.77
C ILE A 138 9.79 -7.35 -15.28
N VAL A 139 8.96 -6.76 -14.42
CA VAL A 139 9.19 -6.83 -12.96
C VAL A 139 9.07 -8.25 -12.41
N VAL A 140 7.99 -8.96 -12.74
CA VAL A 140 7.74 -10.32 -12.23
C VAL A 140 8.85 -11.31 -12.63
N PRO A 141 9.34 -11.35 -13.88
CA PRO A 141 10.48 -12.19 -14.24
C PRO A 141 11.75 -11.90 -13.45
N HIS A 142 12.02 -10.64 -13.10
CA HIS A 142 13.18 -10.29 -12.28
C HIS A 142 13.02 -10.70 -10.81
N LEU A 143 11.80 -10.66 -10.26
CA LEU A 143 11.52 -11.13 -8.90
C LEU A 143 11.53 -12.67 -8.75
N ARG A 144 11.51 -13.42 -9.86
CA ARG A 144 11.55 -14.89 -9.86
C ARG A 144 12.98 -15.46 -9.95
N ARG A 145 13.99 -14.61 -10.13
CA ARG A 145 15.40 -15.01 -10.18
C ARG A 145 15.98 -15.06 -8.77
#